data_AF-A0A2V5S0M2-F1
#
_entry.id   AF-A0A2V5S0M2-F1
#
_cell.length_a   1.000
_cell.length_b   1.000
_cell.length_c   1.000
_cell.angle_alpha   90.00
_cell.angle_beta   90.00
_cell.angle_gamma   90.00
#
_symmetry.space_group_name_H-M   'P 1'
#
loop_
_entity.id
_entity.type
_entity.pdbx_description
1 polymer ?
#
loop_
_entity_poly.entity_id
_entity_poly.type
_entity_poly.pdbx_seq_one_letter_code
_entity_poly.pdbx_strand_id
1 'polypeptide(L)'
;MIVNFSADLPSFCAKSPGKTSARSSPAFVLLLLAIWIGGWLPSRSVEGAVAQPIATPADRANHGKRVPSISATPERVAINIERGSTEIRWDTGDQSVGFVFVSVNGGKPGLFATASKGSRVLSWIGVGSYVFELCGDAERQTLLAGVTVSGISAPQVSPLTALWQRRAVRWVLGVVVVAVLYVAIYLSAPGAIPKGFRAEPSTSPRQLHVARNLLIGVAVFTCLDGVIFHTGLYASILAPASYAGRMAMLTRAEKQRVSSGLKEVLVVGDSRIAEGFSAAAADKLGSEAGFKFLSVAEAASSIDIWYYALREVDPAAHRYTAIVFPMVMPTSKPALRISMAAPVLHYGDCFEFASGFEQWPDRFRAFTGSILRGSAYQADIASLLEHPFERVRNVRLPENKHQRAAYEGRDDDIVGTSYNPKTGQVTFPPRLTEFQRDTIRYSLRPPSESEIRTQHLAKLQRHWIQRILQRYSASPTAIVLMPAPRGPFGGFSKLSMAYRTFFGTIAMNDKSVLMLPEHMFDFLEAPEYYFDGLHLNSKGRQKFTARLVAELVKRLQPIDSRHLASDPN
;
A
#
# COMPACT_ATOMS: atom_id res chain seq x y z
N MET A 1 -21.87 -13.97 -7.24
CA MET A 1 -22.82 -13.09 -7.95
C MET A 1 -22.06 -11.80 -8.28
N ILE A 2 -21.39 -11.80 -9.44
CA ILE A 2 -20.40 -10.79 -9.85
C ILE A 2 -21.01 -10.03 -11.01
N VAL A 3 -21.09 -8.70 -10.87
CA VAL A 3 -21.67 -7.79 -11.86
C VAL A 3 -20.66 -7.56 -12.99
N ASN A 4 -21.11 -7.82 -14.23
CA ASN A 4 -20.42 -7.56 -15.48
C ASN A 4 -20.05 -6.08 -15.61
N PHE A 5 -18.77 -5.78 -15.82
CA PHE A 5 -18.33 -4.49 -16.34
C PHE A 5 -18.36 -4.54 -17.87
N SER A 6 -19.51 -4.18 -18.47
CA SER A 6 -19.58 -3.86 -19.90
C SER A 6 -19.08 -2.43 -20.09
N ALA A 7 -18.11 -2.28 -20.99
CA ALA A 7 -17.68 -1.00 -21.50
C ALA A 7 -18.58 -0.62 -22.68
N ASP A 8 -19.66 0.11 -22.40
CA ASP A 8 -20.47 0.77 -23.42
C ASP A 8 -20.67 2.25 -23.02
N LEU A 9 -19.86 3.12 -23.60
CA LEU A 9 -20.12 4.56 -23.64
C LEU A 9 -20.39 4.94 -25.10
N PRO A 10 -21.62 5.32 -25.48
CA PRO A 10 -21.90 5.80 -26.82
C PRO A 10 -21.29 7.19 -27.03
N SER A 11 -20.77 7.43 -28.24
CA SER A 11 -20.25 8.73 -28.65
C SER A 11 -21.36 9.78 -28.66
N PHE A 12 -21.23 10.83 -27.85
CA PHE A 12 -22.07 12.01 -27.97
C PHE A 12 -21.34 13.13 -28.71
N CYS A 13 -21.79 13.35 -29.94
CA CYS A 13 -21.54 14.56 -30.72
C CYS A 13 -21.95 15.81 -29.94
N ALA A 14 -21.10 16.84 -30.04
CA ALA A 14 -21.31 18.14 -29.44
C ALA A 14 -22.58 18.85 -29.94
N LYS A 15 -23.43 19.28 -29.02
CA LYS A 15 -24.36 20.41 -29.21
C LYS A 15 -24.13 21.43 -28.10
N SER A 16 -23.98 22.68 -28.52
CA SER A 16 -23.71 23.88 -27.71
C SER A 16 -24.71 24.08 -26.55
N PRO A 17 -24.28 24.47 -25.33
CA PRO A 17 -25.21 24.84 -24.28
C PRO A 17 -25.57 26.33 -24.34
N GLY A 18 -26.87 26.59 -24.46
CA GLY A 18 -27.47 27.89 -24.19
C GLY A 18 -27.33 28.28 -22.71
N LYS A 19 -27.26 29.60 -22.49
CA LYS A 19 -27.12 30.26 -21.17
C LYS A 19 -28.20 29.80 -20.19
N THR A 20 -27.80 29.23 -19.05
CA THR A 20 -28.64 29.17 -17.84
C THR A 20 -27.89 29.80 -16.67
N SER A 21 -28.51 30.84 -16.10
CA SER A 21 -28.04 31.61 -14.96
C SER A 21 -28.10 30.75 -13.69
N ALA A 22 -26.97 30.58 -13.01
CA ALA A 22 -26.87 29.91 -11.72
C ALA A 22 -27.55 30.75 -10.61
N ARG A 23 -28.78 30.39 -10.23
CA ARG A 23 -29.33 30.71 -8.91
C ARG A 23 -28.89 29.61 -7.94
N SER A 24 -28.13 29.98 -6.92
CA SER A 24 -27.77 29.12 -5.79
C SER A 24 -29.04 28.58 -5.13
N SER A 25 -29.27 27.27 -5.21
CA SER A 25 -30.45 26.64 -4.64
C SER A 25 -30.34 26.58 -3.10
N PRO A 26 -31.37 26.99 -2.34
CA PRO A 26 -31.40 26.90 -0.87
C PRO A 26 -31.23 25.48 -0.32
N ALA A 27 -31.33 24.47 -1.19
CA ALA A 27 -31.07 23.06 -0.89
C ALA A 27 -29.63 22.80 -0.39
N PHE A 28 -28.63 23.55 -0.87
CA PHE A 28 -27.23 23.35 -0.44
C PHE A 28 -26.99 23.83 0.99
N VAL A 29 -27.67 24.91 1.40
CA VAL A 29 -27.61 25.46 2.76
C VAL A 29 -28.37 24.55 3.74
N LEU A 30 -29.51 24.01 3.33
CA LEU A 30 -30.30 23.07 4.14
C LEU A 30 -29.59 21.73 4.35
N LEU A 31 -28.81 21.26 3.37
CA LEU A 31 -27.98 20.06 3.51
C LEU A 31 -26.87 20.25 4.57
N LEU A 32 -26.20 21.40 4.56
CA LEU A 32 -25.19 21.74 5.57
C LEU A 32 -25.80 21.87 6.98
N LEU A 33 -27.02 22.41 7.08
CA LEU A 33 -27.75 22.54 8.35
C LEU A 33 -28.23 21.19 8.90
N ALA A 34 -28.69 20.28 8.04
CA ALA A 34 -29.10 18.93 8.44
C ALA A 34 -27.91 18.09 8.93
N ILE A 35 -26.74 18.24 8.29
CA ILE A 35 -25.48 17.63 8.75
C ILE A 35 -25.05 18.20 10.11
N TRP A 36 -25.36 19.47 10.39
CA TRP A 36 -25.04 20.13 11.67
C TRP A 36 -25.93 19.64 12.83
N ILE A 37 -27.23 19.42 12.59
CA ILE A 37 -28.19 18.99 13.63
C ILE A 37 -28.06 17.50 13.97
N GLY A 38 -27.77 16.64 12.98
CA GLY A 38 -27.58 15.20 13.21
C GLY A 38 -26.38 14.85 14.11
N GLY A 39 -25.44 15.78 14.30
CA GLY A 39 -24.26 15.62 15.16
C GLY A 39 -24.47 15.93 16.64
N TRP A 40 -25.66 16.39 17.06
CA TRP A 40 -25.96 16.82 18.44
C TRP A 40 -26.72 15.78 19.28
N LEU A 41 -27.18 14.66 18.72
CA LEU A 41 -27.93 13.64 19.45
C LEU A 41 -27.00 12.55 20.03
N PRO A 42 -26.98 12.33 21.36
CA PRO A 42 -26.21 11.25 21.96
C PRO A 42 -26.87 9.89 21.70
N SER A 43 -26.09 8.92 21.21
CA SER A 43 -26.50 7.51 21.11
C SER A 43 -26.54 6.87 22.50
N ARG A 44 -27.70 6.29 22.87
CA ARG A 44 -27.87 5.46 24.08
C ARG A 44 -26.96 4.23 24.00
N SER A 45 -26.12 4.06 25.01
CA SER A 45 -25.37 2.84 25.27
C SER A 45 -26.30 1.78 25.86
N VAL A 46 -26.42 0.62 25.23
CA VAL A 46 -27.01 -0.58 25.82
C VAL A 46 -25.86 -1.36 26.45
N GLU A 47 -25.78 -1.36 27.78
CA GLU A 47 -24.89 -2.23 28.54
C GLU A 47 -25.39 -3.68 28.45
N GLY A 48 -24.69 -4.51 27.67
CA GLY A 48 -24.83 -5.96 27.70
C GLY A 48 -23.84 -6.54 28.70
N ALA A 49 -24.35 -7.00 29.85
CA ALA A 49 -23.60 -7.74 30.85
C ALA A 49 -23.02 -9.04 30.26
N VAL A 50 -21.72 -9.25 30.41
CA VAL A 50 -21.05 -10.51 30.08
C VAL A 50 -20.91 -11.33 31.36
N ALA A 51 -21.59 -12.49 31.39
CA ALA A 51 -21.51 -13.47 32.45
C ALA A 51 -20.14 -14.17 32.46
N GLN A 52 -19.54 -14.29 33.65
CA GLN A 52 -18.38 -15.14 33.93
C GLN A 52 -18.79 -16.62 33.97
N PRO A 53 -18.03 -17.55 33.35
CA PRO A 53 -18.15 -18.96 33.65
C PRO A 53 -17.39 -19.30 34.95
N ILE A 54 -18.12 -19.91 35.88
CA ILE A 54 -17.61 -20.51 37.11
C ILE A 54 -16.77 -21.75 36.75
N ALA A 55 -15.55 -21.83 37.29
CA ALA A 55 -14.74 -23.04 37.24
C ALA A 55 -15.15 -24.00 38.38
N THR A 56 -15.44 -25.25 38.04
CA THR A 56 -15.59 -26.34 39.01
C THR A 56 -14.29 -27.15 39.10
N PRO A 57 -13.80 -27.49 40.31
CA PRO A 57 -12.54 -28.21 40.50
C PRO A 57 -12.75 -29.72 40.62
N ALA A 58 -12.14 -30.52 39.74
CA ALA A 58 -11.71 -31.90 40.01
C ALA A 58 -10.98 -32.44 38.76
N ASP A 59 -9.65 -32.62 38.83
CA ASP A 59 -9.12 -33.95 39.12
C ASP A 59 -7.62 -33.90 39.37
N ARG A 60 -7.21 -34.46 40.51
CA ARG A 60 -5.82 -34.67 40.89
C ARG A 60 -5.39 -36.07 40.43
N ALA A 61 -4.08 -36.19 40.22
CA ALA A 61 -3.30 -37.42 40.06
C ALA A 61 -3.16 -37.98 38.63
N ASN A 62 -2.10 -37.53 37.95
CA ASN A 62 -1.24 -38.45 37.21
C ASN A 62 0.19 -37.88 37.18
N HIS A 63 1.12 -38.55 37.87
CA HIS A 63 2.55 -38.25 37.81
C HIS A 63 3.13 -38.85 36.51
N GLY A 64 2.91 -38.14 35.41
CA GLY A 64 3.63 -38.32 34.15
C GLY A 64 4.28 -37.00 33.79
N LYS A 65 5.54 -37.04 33.35
CA LYS A 65 6.32 -35.91 32.84
C LYS A 65 5.42 -35.08 31.91
N ARG A 66 5.00 -33.88 32.33
CA ARG A 66 4.14 -33.02 31.50
C ARG A 66 5.00 -32.41 30.39
N VAL A 67 4.39 -32.13 29.25
CA VAL A 67 5.08 -31.42 28.16
C VAL A 67 5.43 -30.01 28.66
N PRO A 68 6.68 -29.55 28.49
CA PRO A 68 7.06 -28.19 28.84
C PRO A 68 6.17 -27.18 28.12
N SER A 69 5.77 -26.11 28.80
CA SER A 69 4.87 -25.11 28.22
C SER A 69 5.21 -23.69 28.68
N ILE A 70 5.02 -22.73 27.78
CA ILE A 70 5.03 -21.31 28.07
C ILE A 70 3.87 -20.64 27.33
N SER A 71 3.15 -19.75 27.99
CA SER A 71 2.00 -19.05 27.41
C SER A 71 1.95 -17.60 27.88
N ALA A 72 1.24 -16.76 27.12
CA ALA A 72 1.04 -15.36 27.44
C ALA A 72 -0.46 -15.02 27.43
N THR A 73 -0.91 -14.18 28.36
CA THR A 73 -2.32 -13.77 28.46
C THR A 73 -2.42 -12.27 28.70
N PRO A 74 -2.84 -11.46 27.72
CA PRO A 74 -3.07 -11.81 26.31
C PRO A 74 -1.77 -11.86 25.48
N GLU A 75 -1.72 -12.72 24.45
CA GLU A 75 -0.63 -12.75 23.45
C GLU A 75 -0.62 -11.51 22.53
N ARG A 76 -1.78 -10.85 22.37
CA ARG A 76 -1.91 -9.57 21.66
C ARG A 76 -2.37 -8.49 22.61
N VAL A 77 -1.51 -7.50 22.84
CA VAL A 77 -1.76 -6.40 23.77
C VAL A 77 -2.07 -5.14 22.96
N ALA A 78 -3.27 -4.59 23.13
CA ALA A 78 -3.68 -3.35 22.47
C ALA A 78 -3.14 -2.13 23.24
N ILE A 79 -2.41 -1.25 22.54
CA ILE A 79 -1.70 -0.09 23.10
C ILE A 79 -2.40 1.20 22.66
N ASN A 80 -2.98 1.94 23.61
CA ASN A 80 -3.83 3.10 23.33
C ASN A 80 -3.05 4.41 23.52
N ILE A 81 -2.41 4.56 24.69
CA ILE A 81 -1.61 5.74 25.14
C ILE A 81 -0.57 5.29 26.19
N GLU A 82 -0.96 4.37 27.08
CA GLU A 82 -0.08 3.75 28.10
C GLU A 82 0.51 2.41 27.62
N ARG A 83 1.59 1.95 28.27
CA ARG A 83 2.12 0.59 28.07
C ARG A 83 1.05 -0.43 28.48
N GLY A 84 0.87 -1.47 27.68
CA GLY A 84 -0.09 -2.52 27.95
C GLY A 84 0.51 -3.63 28.82
N SER A 85 -0.35 -4.57 29.21
CA SER A 85 0.05 -5.68 30.08
C SER A 85 -0.21 -7.06 29.50
N THR A 86 0.68 -8.00 29.82
CA THR A 86 0.51 -9.43 29.56
C THR A 86 1.03 -10.24 30.74
N GLU A 87 0.42 -11.37 31.03
CA GLU A 87 0.91 -12.34 32.01
C GLU A 87 1.63 -13.48 31.28
N ILE A 88 2.90 -13.71 31.60
CA ILE A 88 3.66 -14.89 31.11
C ILE A 88 3.55 -16.00 32.15
N ARG A 89 3.21 -17.22 31.72
CA ARG A 89 3.16 -18.44 32.54
C ARG A 89 4.04 -19.50 31.93
N TRP A 90 4.82 -20.20 32.74
CA TRP A 90 5.69 -21.28 32.29
C TRP A 90 5.73 -22.46 33.26
N ASP A 91 5.98 -23.65 32.71
CA ASP A 91 6.16 -24.92 33.43
C ASP A 91 7.11 -25.81 32.61
N THR A 92 8.20 -26.29 33.21
CA THR A 92 9.14 -27.23 32.57
C THR A 92 8.57 -28.65 32.47
N GLY A 93 7.49 -28.95 33.20
CA GLY A 93 6.77 -30.22 33.10
C GLY A 93 7.47 -31.42 33.76
N ASP A 94 8.77 -31.31 34.05
CA ASP A 94 9.59 -32.31 34.72
C ASP A 94 10.22 -31.84 36.04
N GLN A 95 9.83 -30.64 36.50
CA GLN A 95 10.31 -29.97 37.71
C GLN A 95 11.79 -29.55 37.68
N SER A 96 12.50 -29.75 36.56
CA SER A 96 13.84 -29.20 36.37
C SER A 96 13.80 -27.67 36.32
N VAL A 97 14.91 -27.02 36.66
CA VAL A 97 15.03 -25.57 36.61
C VAL A 97 14.98 -25.10 35.16
N GLY A 98 13.97 -24.30 34.81
CA GLY A 98 13.85 -23.65 33.51
C GLY A 98 14.36 -22.21 33.53
N PHE A 99 14.92 -21.77 32.40
CA PHE A 99 15.39 -20.41 32.18
C PHE A 99 14.50 -19.74 31.13
N VAL A 100 13.79 -18.68 31.51
CA VAL A 100 12.96 -17.91 30.57
C VAL A 100 13.78 -16.72 30.09
N PHE A 101 13.91 -16.55 28.78
CA PHE A 101 14.55 -15.41 28.15
C PHE A 101 13.53 -14.56 27.42
N VAL A 102 13.79 -13.26 27.32
CA VAL A 102 12.97 -12.33 26.52
C VAL A 102 13.84 -11.60 25.51
N SER A 103 13.38 -11.57 24.25
CA SER A 103 13.97 -10.80 23.16
C SER A 103 12.97 -9.76 22.69
N VAL A 104 13.37 -8.48 22.68
CA VAL A 104 12.51 -7.36 22.28
C VAL A 104 12.89 -6.92 20.86
N ASN A 105 11.95 -6.97 19.93
CA ASN A 105 12.12 -6.58 18.52
C ASN A 105 13.35 -7.21 17.84
N GLY A 106 13.65 -8.48 18.14
CA GLY A 106 14.81 -9.20 17.60
C GLY A 106 16.16 -8.80 18.21
N GLY A 107 16.17 -7.99 19.28
CA GLY A 107 17.37 -7.66 20.03
C GLY A 107 17.94 -8.84 20.83
N LYS A 108 19.10 -8.63 21.46
CA LYS A 108 19.80 -9.66 22.25
C LYS A 108 18.88 -10.20 23.38
N PRO A 109 18.73 -11.52 23.53
CA PRO A 109 17.92 -12.12 24.59
C PRO A 109 18.46 -11.74 25.98
N GLY A 110 17.58 -11.30 26.88
CA GLY A 110 17.88 -11.07 28.30
C GLY A 110 17.21 -12.13 29.18
N LEU A 111 17.88 -12.55 30.25
CA LEU A 111 17.29 -13.47 31.23
C LEU A 111 16.09 -12.79 31.91
N PHE A 112 14.92 -13.41 31.79
CA PHE A 112 13.66 -12.92 32.33
C PHE A 112 13.33 -13.53 33.68
N ALA A 113 13.42 -14.86 33.80
CA ALA A 113 13.12 -15.58 35.04
C ALA A 113 13.81 -16.94 35.08
N THR A 114 13.99 -17.48 36.29
CA THR A 114 14.53 -18.82 36.51
C THR A 114 13.66 -19.54 37.53
N ALA A 115 12.93 -20.56 37.09
CA ALA A 115 12.11 -21.43 37.94
C ALA A 115 11.60 -22.62 37.11
N SER A 116 11.36 -23.76 37.75
CA SER A 116 10.70 -24.91 37.13
C SER A 116 9.25 -24.62 36.73
N LYS A 117 8.58 -23.70 37.44
CA LYS A 117 7.27 -23.18 37.10
C LYS A 117 7.12 -21.76 37.63
N GLY A 118 6.34 -20.93 36.96
CA GLY A 118 6.10 -19.58 37.45
C GLY A 118 5.12 -18.78 36.59
N SER A 119 4.76 -17.62 37.13
CA SER A 119 3.97 -16.64 36.41
C SER A 119 4.43 -15.23 36.76
N ARG A 120 4.44 -14.34 35.76
CA ARG A 120 4.79 -12.94 35.97
C ARG A 120 3.98 -12.03 35.04
N VAL A 121 3.37 -11.00 35.62
CA VAL A 121 2.70 -9.92 34.88
C VAL A 121 3.72 -8.87 34.45
N LEU A 122 3.67 -8.51 33.19
CA LEU A 122 4.45 -7.45 32.56
C LEU A 122 3.52 -6.27 32.32
N SER A 123 3.78 -5.11 32.91
CA SER A 123 2.99 -3.87 32.70
C SER A 123 3.65 -2.90 31.72
N TRP A 124 4.71 -3.33 31.04
CA TRP A 124 5.54 -2.46 30.21
C TRP A 124 5.52 -2.81 28.72
N ILE A 125 4.57 -3.63 28.26
CA ILE A 125 4.47 -4.00 26.84
C ILE A 125 4.12 -2.76 26.02
N GLY A 126 5.07 -2.26 25.24
CA GLY A 126 4.86 -1.22 24.24
C GLY A 126 4.58 -1.81 22.85
N VAL A 127 4.43 -0.94 21.84
CA VAL A 127 4.31 -1.38 20.43
C VAL A 127 5.60 -2.11 20.02
N GLY A 128 5.47 -3.35 19.56
CA GLY A 128 6.63 -4.20 19.22
C GLY A 128 6.35 -5.70 19.39
N SER A 129 7.36 -6.52 19.08
CA SER A 129 7.33 -7.97 19.26
C SER A 129 8.23 -8.36 20.44
N TYR A 130 7.73 -9.23 21.31
CA TYR A 130 8.44 -9.74 22.49
C TYR A 130 8.39 -11.26 22.43
N VAL A 131 9.54 -11.89 22.21
CA VAL A 131 9.65 -13.35 22.14
C VAL A 131 10.13 -13.86 23.49
N PHE A 132 9.33 -14.72 24.13
CA PHE A 132 9.68 -15.40 25.36
C PHE A 132 10.01 -16.86 25.06
N GLU A 133 11.18 -17.31 25.49
CA GLU A 133 11.67 -18.66 25.28
C GLU A 133 11.97 -19.32 26.62
N LEU A 134 11.42 -20.51 26.84
CA LEU A 134 11.75 -21.37 27.96
C LEU A 134 12.84 -22.34 27.54
N CYS A 135 13.99 -22.29 28.20
CA CYS A 135 15.14 -23.16 27.97
C CYS A 135 15.41 -24.07 29.19
N GLY A 136 15.98 -25.25 28.93
CA GLY A 136 16.42 -26.20 29.96
C GLY A 136 17.80 -25.90 30.56
N ASP A 137 18.55 -24.99 29.94
CA ASP A 137 19.89 -24.57 30.36
C ASP A 137 20.08 -23.06 30.22
N ALA A 138 21.12 -22.53 30.89
CA ALA A 138 21.41 -21.10 30.93
C ALA A 138 22.05 -20.59 29.62
N GLU A 139 22.71 -21.49 28.88
CA GLU A 139 23.37 -21.23 27.61
C GLU A 139 22.39 -21.18 26.41
N ARG A 140 21.11 -21.45 26.64
CA ARG A 140 20.02 -21.52 25.64
C ARG A 140 20.24 -22.61 24.57
N GLN A 141 20.91 -23.70 24.90
CA GLN A 141 21.13 -24.83 23.98
C GLN A 141 19.89 -25.73 23.83
N THR A 142 19.07 -25.82 24.89
CA THR A 142 17.91 -26.71 24.98
C THR A 142 16.63 -25.88 25.04
N LEU A 143 16.07 -25.53 23.89
CA LEU A 143 14.78 -24.83 23.82
C LEU A 143 13.63 -25.80 24.12
N LEU A 144 12.83 -25.48 25.15
CA LEU A 144 11.69 -26.30 25.60
C LEU A 144 10.36 -25.81 25.02
N ALA A 145 10.12 -24.49 25.01
CA ALA A 145 8.90 -23.88 24.46
C ALA A 145 9.11 -22.38 24.18
N GLY A 146 8.25 -21.76 23.37
CA GLY A 146 8.30 -20.31 23.11
C GLY A 146 6.92 -19.69 22.89
N VAL A 147 6.76 -18.43 23.28
CA VAL A 147 5.55 -17.63 23.03
C VAL A 147 5.93 -16.23 22.55
N THR A 148 5.18 -15.70 21.59
CA THR A 148 5.38 -14.34 21.10
C THR A 148 4.24 -13.44 21.56
N VAL A 149 4.58 -12.35 22.24
CA VAL A 149 3.65 -11.29 22.61
C VAL A 149 3.79 -10.14 21.61
N SER A 150 2.67 -9.75 21.00
CA SER A 150 2.60 -8.62 20.09
C SER A 150 1.92 -7.43 20.75
N GLY A 151 2.67 -6.35 20.98
CA GLY A 151 2.10 -5.05 21.29
C GLY A 151 1.64 -4.36 20.01
N ILE A 152 0.33 -4.29 19.80
CA ILE A 152 -0.28 -3.64 18.64
C ILE A 152 -0.85 -2.29 19.07
N SER A 153 -0.60 -1.23 18.31
CA SER A 153 -1.36 0.01 18.50
C SER A 153 -2.83 -0.33 18.33
N ALA A 154 -3.65 -0.08 19.36
CA ALA A 154 -5.07 -0.31 19.24
C ALA A 154 -5.58 0.47 18.03
N PRO A 155 -6.49 -0.10 17.22
CA PRO A 155 -7.18 0.69 16.22
C PRO A 155 -7.83 1.85 16.97
N GLN A 156 -7.36 3.06 16.68
CA GLN A 156 -8.06 4.28 17.04
C GLN A 156 -9.53 4.03 16.70
N VAL A 157 -10.42 4.22 17.69
CA VAL A 157 -11.88 4.26 17.52
C VAL A 157 -12.17 4.84 16.14
N SER A 158 -12.97 4.14 15.31
CA SER A 158 -13.27 4.44 13.91
C SER A 158 -12.96 5.90 13.56
N PRO A 159 -12.06 6.20 12.60
CA PRO A 159 -11.60 7.57 12.36
C PRO A 159 -12.72 8.60 12.20
N LEU A 160 -13.93 8.17 11.83
CA LEU A 160 -15.15 8.95 11.94
C LEU A 160 -15.41 9.49 13.38
N THR A 161 -15.61 8.63 14.38
CA THR A 161 -16.03 9.06 15.74
C THR A 161 -14.94 9.86 16.47
N ALA A 162 -13.66 9.58 16.23
CA ALA A 162 -12.55 10.37 16.78
C ALA A 162 -12.39 11.75 16.10
N LEU A 163 -12.73 11.88 14.80
CA LEU A 163 -12.71 13.18 14.11
C LEU A 163 -13.77 14.14 14.63
N TRP A 164 -14.99 13.66 14.90
CA TRP A 164 -16.12 14.49 15.36
C TRP A 164 -15.95 15.01 16.80
N GLN A 165 -15.06 14.40 17.60
CA GLN A 165 -14.77 14.82 18.97
C GLN A 165 -13.55 15.75 19.09
N ARG A 166 -12.67 15.84 18.09
CA ARG A 166 -11.52 16.75 18.15
C ARG A 166 -11.98 18.21 18.02
N ARG A 167 -11.76 19.01 19.07
CA ARG A 167 -11.97 20.48 19.09
C ARG A 167 -11.46 21.16 17.81
N ALA A 168 -10.32 20.72 17.27
CA ALA A 168 -9.73 21.28 16.05
C ALA A 168 -10.63 21.19 14.80
N VAL A 169 -11.36 20.09 14.60
CA VAL A 169 -12.29 19.94 13.45
C VAL A 169 -13.52 20.83 13.63
N ARG A 170 -14.00 20.99 14.87
CA ARG A 170 -15.09 21.92 15.21
C ARG A 170 -14.66 23.38 15.02
N TRP A 171 -13.43 23.71 15.35
CA TRP A 171 -12.85 25.03 15.11
C TRP A 171 -12.64 25.30 13.62
N VAL A 172 -12.11 24.35 12.84
CA VAL A 172 -11.91 24.51 11.39
C VAL A 172 -13.26 24.62 10.67
N LEU A 173 -14.24 23.80 11.01
CA LEU A 173 -15.60 23.91 10.45
C LEU A 173 -16.24 25.24 10.88
N GLY A 174 -16.03 25.68 12.12
CA GLY A 174 -16.45 26.99 12.61
C GLY A 174 -15.81 28.14 11.83
N VAL A 175 -14.50 28.09 11.57
CA VAL A 175 -13.77 29.10 10.78
C VAL A 175 -14.26 29.12 9.33
N VAL A 176 -14.49 27.96 8.72
CA VAL A 176 -15.04 27.87 7.36
C VAL A 176 -16.46 28.42 7.30
N VAL A 177 -17.31 28.09 8.28
CA VAL A 177 -18.68 28.63 8.37
C VAL A 177 -18.65 30.14 8.61
N VAL A 178 -17.77 30.65 9.47
CA VAL A 178 -17.58 32.09 9.71
C VAL A 178 -17.06 32.79 8.46
N ALA A 179 -16.12 32.19 7.72
CA ALA A 179 -15.62 32.76 6.47
C ALA A 179 -16.72 32.79 5.39
N VAL A 180 -17.51 31.72 5.27
CA VAL A 180 -18.65 31.66 4.34
C VAL A 180 -19.74 32.64 4.73
N LEU A 181 -20.08 32.76 6.02
CA LEU A 181 -21.05 33.73 6.52
C LEU A 181 -20.55 35.16 6.36
N TYR A 182 -19.27 35.43 6.62
CA TYR A 182 -18.65 36.74 6.40
C TYR A 182 -18.73 37.12 4.93
N VAL A 183 -18.40 36.22 4.01
CA VAL A 183 -18.50 36.46 2.56
C VAL A 183 -19.97 36.64 2.14
N ALA A 184 -20.89 35.83 2.67
CA ALA A 184 -22.32 35.96 2.38
C ALA A 184 -22.88 37.30 2.88
N ILE A 185 -22.55 37.72 4.11
CA ILE A 185 -22.97 39.00 4.69
C ILE A 185 -22.32 40.17 3.94
N TYR A 186 -21.02 40.09 3.62
CA TYR A 186 -20.31 41.10 2.86
C TYR A 186 -20.89 41.31 1.45
N LEU A 187 -21.33 40.23 0.79
CA LEU A 187 -21.95 40.28 -0.53
C LEU A 187 -23.46 40.59 -0.49
N SER A 188 -24.13 40.34 0.64
CA SER A 188 -25.57 40.59 0.82
C SER A 188 -25.88 41.91 1.52
N ALA A 189 -24.88 42.59 2.07
CA ALA A 189 -25.04 43.91 2.66
C ALA A 189 -25.41 44.91 1.54
N PRO A 190 -26.61 45.50 1.55
CA PRO A 190 -26.93 46.58 0.63
C PRO A 190 -26.07 47.77 1.05
N GLY A 191 -24.94 47.97 0.36
CA GLY A 191 -24.18 49.20 0.49
C GLY A 191 -25.12 50.34 0.17
N ALA A 192 -25.50 51.13 1.18
CA ALA A 192 -26.32 52.31 0.98
C ALA A 192 -25.59 53.20 -0.03
N ILE A 193 -26.12 53.29 -1.25
CA ILE A 193 -25.60 54.18 -2.29
C ILE A 193 -25.88 55.60 -1.79
N PRO A 194 -24.87 56.42 -1.47
CA PRO A 194 -25.10 57.79 -1.10
C PRO A 194 -25.71 58.52 -2.30
N LYS A 195 -26.86 59.17 -2.10
CA LYS A 195 -27.47 60.03 -3.11
C LYS A 195 -26.62 61.28 -3.26
N GLY A 196 -25.72 61.27 -4.23
CA GLY A 196 -24.89 62.41 -4.63
C GLY A 196 -23.68 61.96 -5.41
N PHE A 197 -23.77 61.94 -6.75
CA PHE A 197 -22.61 61.70 -7.60
C PHE A 197 -21.67 62.89 -7.51
N ARG A 198 -20.61 62.76 -6.70
CA ARG A 198 -19.37 63.50 -6.89
C ARG A 198 -18.57 62.70 -7.93
N ALA A 199 -18.06 63.37 -8.96
CA ALA A 199 -17.27 62.74 -10.02
C ALA A 199 -16.22 61.78 -9.42
N GLU A 200 -16.26 60.50 -9.83
CA GLU A 200 -15.30 59.48 -9.40
C GLU A 200 -13.88 59.95 -9.76
N PRO A 201 -12.92 59.98 -8.81
CA PRO A 201 -11.52 60.18 -9.16
C PRO A 201 -11.09 59.04 -10.09
N SER A 202 -10.34 59.35 -11.15
CA SER A 202 -9.93 58.45 -12.23
C SER A 202 -9.00 57.30 -11.81
N THR A 203 -8.76 57.12 -10.51
CA THR A 203 -8.02 56.01 -9.93
C THR A 203 -8.97 55.15 -9.09
N SER A 204 -9.83 54.38 -9.75
CA SER A 204 -10.80 53.52 -9.08
C SER A 204 -10.12 52.40 -8.26
N PRO A 205 -10.35 52.28 -6.93
CA PRO A 205 -9.87 51.16 -6.12
C PRO A 205 -10.55 49.81 -6.44
N ARG A 206 -11.48 49.76 -7.42
CA ARG A 206 -12.20 48.53 -7.83
C ARG A 206 -11.26 47.41 -8.28
N GLN A 207 -10.18 47.72 -9.00
CA GLN A 207 -9.22 46.69 -9.44
C GLN A 207 -8.51 46.02 -8.27
N LEU A 208 -8.17 46.79 -7.23
CA LEU A 208 -7.52 46.28 -6.02
C LEU A 208 -8.46 45.34 -5.24
N HIS A 209 -9.76 45.65 -5.18
CA HIS A 209 -10.75 44.79 -4.54
C HIS A 209 -10.99 43.48 -5.31
N VAL A 210 -11.02 43.51 -6.65
CA VAL A 210 -11.17 42.29 -7.47
C VAL A 210 -9.95 41.39 -7.31
N ALA A 211 -8.74 41.94 -7.43
CA ALA A 211 -7.51 41.18 -7.26
C ALA A 211 -7.41 40.59 -5.83
N ARG A 212 -7.69 41.40 -4.80
CA ARG A 212 -7.73 40.94 -3.41
C ARG A 212 -8.72 39.80 -3.21
N ASN A 213 -9.96 39.96 -3.66
CA ASN A 213 -11.00 38.95 -3.47
C ASN A 213 -10.69 37.66 -4.24
N LEU A 214 -10.10 37.77 -5.45
CA LEU A 214 -9.62 36.63 -6.21
C LEU A 214 -8.49 35.90 -5.46
N LEU A 215 -7.50 36.63 -4.96
CA LEU A 215 -6.39 36.06 -4.19
C LEU A 215 -6.88 35.37 -2.91
N ILE A 216 -7.83 35.99 -2.19
CA ILE A 216 -8.48 35.36 -1.03
C ILE A 216 -9.21 34.08 -1.44
N GLY A 217 -9.97 34.11 -2.54
CA GLY A 217 -10.66 32.93 -3.07
C GLY A 217 -9.70 31.79 -3.41
N VAL A 218 -8.61 32.10 -4.09
CA VAL A 218 -7.54 31.13 -4.42
C VAL A 218 -6.90 30.59 -3.13
N ALA A 219 -6.58 31.44 -2.16
CA ALA A 219 -6.00 31.03 -0.89
C ALA A 219 -6.94 30.09 -0.13
N VAL A 220 -8.22 30.45 0.00
CA VAL A 220 -9.24 29.61 0.66
C VAL A 220 -9.38 28.27 -0.06
N PHE A 221 -9.45 28.27 -1.40
CA PHE A 221 -9.55 27.05 -2.18
C PHE A 221 -8.34 26.13 -1.97
N THR A 222 -7.12 26.66 -2.07
CA THR A 222 -5.89 25.90 -1.85
C THR A 222 -5.78 25.38 -0.41
N CYS A 223 -6.20 26.16 0.59
CA CYS A 223 -6.26 25.70 1.98
C CYS A 223 -7.26 24.55 2.15
N LEU A 224 -8.46 24.66 1.57
CA LEU A 224 -9.47 23.60 1.63
C LEU A 224 -8.98 22.32 0.92
N ASP A 225 -8.37 22.45 -0.26
CA ASP A 225 -7.77 21.31 -0.96
C ASP A 225 -6.67 20.64 -0.11
N GLY A 226 -5.78 21.45 0.47
CA GLY A 226 -4.76 21.00 1.42
C GLY A 226 -5.34 20.21 2.60
N VAL A 227 -6.32 20.79 3.29
CA VAL A 227 -6.95 20.17 4.46
C VAL A 227 -7.68 18.88 4.08
N ILE A 228 -8.40 18.85 2.96
CA ILE A 228 -9.22 17.69 2.57
C ILE A 228 -8.37 16.56 1.99
N PHE A 229 -7.45 16.89 1.08
CA PHE A 229 -6.79 15.87 0.26
C PHE A 229 -5.36 15.55 0.70
N HIS A 230 -4.66 16.46 1.40
CA HIS A 230 -3.27 16.21 1.83
C HIS A 230 -3.13 15.70 3.28
N THR A 231 -4.12 15.92 4.14
CA THR A 231 -4.07 15.44 5.55
C THR A 231 -4.41 13.96 5.73
N GLY A 232 -4.77 13.28 4.65
CA GLY A 232 -5.28 11.91 4.68
C GLY A 232 -6.78 11.79 4.97
N LEU A 233 -7.49 12.92 5.17
CA LEU A 233 -8.95 12.93 5.37
C LEU A 233 -9.67 12.23 4.21
N TYR A 234 -9.51 12.72 2.98
CA TYR A 234 -10.12 12.08 1.81
C TYR A 234 -9.52 10.70 1.53
N ALA A 235 -8.21 10.51 1.76
CA ALA A 235 -7.55 9.22 1.59
C ALA A 235 -8.07 8.11 2.53
N SER A 236 -8.84 8.45 3.56
CA SER A 236 -9.51 7.48 4.45
C SER A 236 -10.82 6.93 3.86
N ILE A 237 -11.40 7.61 2.87
CA ILE A 237 -12.68 7.26 2.23
C ILE A 237 -12.54 7.00 0.73
N LEU A 238 -11.32 6.91 0.20
CA LEU A 238 -11.07 6.47 -1.18
C LEU A 238 -11.76 5.12 -1.42
N ALA A 239 -12.23 4.89 -2.65
CA ALA A 239 -12.83 3.61 -3.00
C ALA A 239 -11.77 2.52 -2.80
N PRO A 240 -11.97 1.52 -1.93
CA PRO A 240 -10.93 0.53 -1.66
C PRO A 240 -10.50 -0.25 -2.91
N ALA A 241 -11.38 -0.34 -3.92
CA ALA A 241 -11.11 -0.98 -5.20
C ALA A 241 -10.53 -0.03 -6.28
N SER A 242 -10.47 1.29 -6.05
CA SER A 242 -9.82 2.22 -6.98
C SER A 242 -8.30 2.11 -6.85
N TYR A 243 -7.55 2.47 -7.89
CA TYR A 243 -6.08 2.41 -7.83
C TYR A 243 -5.48 3.32 -6.75
N ALA A 244 -6.07 4.51 -6.57
CA ALA A 244 -5.73 5.40 -5.47
C ALA A 244 -6.02 4.77 -4.10
N GLY A 245 -7.22 4.18 -3.93
CA GLY A 245 -7.59 3.52 -2.68
C GLY A 245 -6.73 2.31 -2.36
N ARG A 246 -6.43 1.47 -3.37
CA ARG A 246 -5.53 0.32 -3.23
C ARG A 246 -4.12 0.75 -2.84
N MET A 247 -3.58 1.78 -3.48
CA MET A 247 -2.26 2.32 -3.12
C MET A 247 -2.26 2.90 -1.70
N ALA A 248 -3.23 3.76 -1.36
CA ALA A 248 -3.35 4.32 -0.01
C ALA A 248 -3.46 3.24 1.06
N MET A 249 -4.24 2.19 0.79
CA MET A 249 -4.44 1.06 1.69
C MET A 249 -3.17 0.23 1.84
N LEU A 250 -2.51 -0.18 0.75
CA LEU A 250 -1.28 -0.98 0.79
C LEU A 250 -0.15 -0.25 1.51
N THR A 251 0.09 1.01 1.15
CA THR A 251 1.13 1.84 1.79
C THR A 251 0.82 2.06 3.27
N ARG A 252 -0.43 2.40 3.63
CA ARG A 252 -0.82 2.56 5.04
C ARG A 252 -0.66 1.25 5.82
N ALA A 253 -1.09 0.15 5.23
CA ALA A 253 -1.02 -1.18 5.81
C ALA A 253 0.41 -1.58 6.14
N GLU A 254 1.33 -1.35 5.20
CA GLU A 254 2.75 -1.65 5.38
C GLU A 254 3.41 -0.66 6.33
N LYS A 255 3.12 0.64 6.22
CA LYS A 255 3.62 1.67 7.16
C LYS A 255 3.25 1.37 8.63
N GLN A 256 2.07 0.78 8.86
CA GLN A 256 1.59 0.41 10.20
C GLN A 256 2.01 -1.00 10.65
N ARG A 257 2.59 -1.81 9.76
CA ARG A 257 2.96 -3.19 10.07
C ARG A 257 4.12 -3.22 11.08
N VAL A 258 4.01 -4.05 12.11
CA VAL A 258 5.12 -4.31 13.04
C VAL A 258 6.16 -5.22 12.36
N SER A 259 7.44 -4.98 12.62
CA SER A 259 8.50 -5.86 12.15
C SER A 259 8.26 -7.29 12.64
N SER A 260 8.49 -8.26 11.76
CA SER A 260 8.40 -9.68 12.06
C SER A 260 9.59 -10.20 12.88
N GLY A 261 10.68 -9.44 12.98
CA GLY A 261 11.95 -9.89 13.55
C GLY A 261 12.76 -10.82 12.63
N LEU A 262 12.22 -11.20 11.48
CA LEU A 262 12.90 -11.99 10.43
C LEU A 262 13.57 -11.07 9.40
N LYS A 263 14.36 -11.65 8.48
CA LYS A 263 14.90 -10.94 7.32
C LYS A 263 13.77 -10.57 6.35
N GLU A 264 13.31 -9.32 6.42
CA GLU A 264 12.16 -8.85 5.65
C GLU A 264 12.53 -8.49 4.22
N VAL A 265 11.85 -9.10 3.25
CA VAL A 265 12.03 -8.88 1.82
C VAL A 265 10.75 -8.31 1.24
N LEU A 266 10.83 -7.06 0.77
CA LEU A 266 9.69 -6.37 0.16
C LEU A 266 9.72 -6.56 -1.36
N VAL A 267 8.65 -7.11 -1.92
CA VAL A 267 8.44 -7.21 -3.37
C VAL A 267 7.50 -6.09 -3.82
N VAL A 268 7.96 -5.28 -4.77
CA VAL A 268 7.14 -4.29 -5.48
C VAL A 268 6.89 -4.76 -6.91
N GLY A 269 5.95 -4.14 -7.62
CA GLY A 269 5.72 -4.48 -9.02
C GLY A 269 4.35 -4.11 -9.54
N ASP A 270 4.19 -4.26 -10.85
CA ASP A 270 2.94 -3.98 -11.58
C ASP A 270 1.95 -5.15 -11.48
N SER A 271 0.95 -5.19 -12.38
CA SER A 271 -0.06 -6.25 -12.39
C SER A 271 0.52 -7.64 -12.56
N ARG A 272 1.66 -7.80 -13.25
CA ARG A 272 2.30 -9.11 -13.44
C ARG A 272 2.83 -9.66 -12.12
N ILE A 273 3.39 -8.80 -11.27
CA ILE A 273 3.90 -9.21 -9.96
C ILE A 273 2.77 -9.31 -8.94
N ALA A 274 1.81 -8.38 -8.95
CA ALA A 274 0.65 -8.43 -8.07
C ALA A 274 -0.13 -9.76 -8.25
N GLU A 275 -0.26 -10.20 -9.50
CA GLU A 275 -0.92 -11.44 -9.86
C GLU A 275 0.00 -12.67 -9.73
N GLY A 276 1.27 -12.54 -10.13
CA GLY A 276 2.22 -13.65 -10.22
C GLY A 276 2.97 -13.99 -8.93
N PHE A 277 3.09 -13.08 -7.96
CA PHE A 277 3.80 -13.32 -6.71
C PHE A 277 2.85 -13.52 -5.52
N SER A 278 3.06 -14.59 -4.75
CA SER A 278 2.33 -14.85 -3.51
C SER A 278 3.22 -14.62 -2.29
N ALA A 279 3.00 -13.54 -1.55
CA ALA A 279 3.72 -13.28 -0.30
C ALA A 279 3.45 -14.38 0.75
N ALA A 280 2.22 -14.91 0.82
CA ALA A 280 1.88 -15.97 1.77
C ALA A 280 2.57 -17.31 1.43
N ALA A 281 2.67 -17.67 0.15
CA ALA A 281 3.43 -18.86 -0.25
C ALA A 281 4.94 -18.64 -0.08
N ALA A 282 5.42 -17.43 -0.39
CA ALA A 282 6.82 -17.08 -0.19
C ALA A 282 7.24 -17.13 1.28
N ASP A 283 6.40 -16.64 2.18
CA ASP A 283 6.57 -16.74 3.62
C ASP A 283 6.73 -18.19 4.07
N LYS A 284 5.84 -19.08 3.62
CA LYS A 284 5.93 -20.51 3.96
C LYS A 284 7.26 -21.11 3.51
N LEU A 285 7.70 -20.79 2.28
CA LEU A 285 8.94 -21.32 1.70
C LEU A 285 10.21 -20.72 2.31
N GLY A 286 10.17 -19.46 2.76
CA GLY A 286 11.33 -18.73 3.26
C GLY A 286 11.49 -18.68 4.77
N SER A 287 10.43 -18.97 5.52
CA SER A 287 10.42 -18.83 6.98
C SER A 287 11.42 -19.73 7.68
N GLU A 288 11.63 -20.97 7.20
CA GLU A 288 12.66 -21.89 7.71
C GLU A 288 14.09 -21.32 7.55
N ALA A 289 14.31 -20.50 6.51
CA ALA A 289 15.56 -19.81 6.28
C ALA A 289 15.65 -18.44 7.00
N GLY A 290 14.67 -18.11 7.85
CA GLY A 290 14.61 -16.86 8.61
C GLY A 290 14.15 -15.64 7.81
N PHE A 291 13.40 -15.84 6.71
CA PHE A 291 12.90 -14.74 5.87
C PHE A 291 11.39 -14.50 6.06
N LYS A 292 11.00 -13.23 5.90
CA LYS A 292 9.61 -12.78 5.78
C LYS A 292 9.44 -12.06 4.46
N PHE A 293 8.52 -12.52 3.63
CA PHE A 293 8.18 -11.92 2.34
C PHE A 293 6.94 -11.05 2.44
N LEU A 294 7.04 -9.87 1.83
CA LEU A 294 6.00 -8.85 1.84
C LEU A 294 5.76 -8.40 0.41
N SER A 295 4.55 -7.93 0.12
CA SER A 295 4.24 -7.38 -1.20
C SER A 295 3.40 -6.13 -1.09
N VAL A 296 3.85 -5.10 -1.80
CA VAL A 296 3.05 -3.90 -2.14
C VAL A 296 2.89 -3.78 -3.66
N ALA A 297 3.09 -4.88 -4.39
CA ALA A 297 2.85 -4.93 -5.83
C ALA A 297 1.36 -4.67 -6.12
N GLU A 298 1.11 -3.80 -7.10
CA GLU A 298 -0.24 -3.34 -7.41
C GLU A 298 -0.39 -3.13 -8.91
N ALA A 299 -1.56 -3.51 -9.43
CA ALA A 299 -1.86 -3.38 -10.85
C ALA A 299 -1.71 -1.92 -11.33
N ALA A 300 -1.17 -1.75 -12.53
CA ALA A 300 -0.89 -0.46 -13.16
C ALA A 300 0.12 0.45 -12.42
N SER A 301 0.76 -0.02 -11.35
CA SER A 301 1.86 0.72 -10.74
C SER A 301 3.11 0.72 -11.62
N SER A 302 3.92 1.76 -11.46
CA SER A 302 5.17 1.96 -12.18
C SER A 302 6.30 2.31 -11.20
N ILE A 303 7.54 2.28 -11.67
CA ILE A 303 8.73 2.40 -10.83
C ILE A 303 8.83 3.71 -10.04
N ASP A 304 8.30 4.80 -10.56
CA ASP A 304 8.16 6.07 -9.86
C ASP A 304 7.16 5.97 -8.70
N ILE A 305 6.01 5.32 -8.91
CA ILE A 305 5.03 5.07 -7.86
C ILE A 305 5.66 4.19 -6.77
N TRP A 306 6.46 3.18 -7.14
CA TRP A 306 7.18 2.36 -6.16
C TRP A 306 8.18 3.19 -5.37
N TYR A 307 8.94 4.09 -6.01
CA TYR A 307 9.84 5.01 -5.32
C TYR A 307 9.10 5.87 -4.27
N TYR A 308 7.98 6.48 -4.64
CA TYR A 308 7.20 7.30 -3.71
C TYR A 308 6.56 6.47 -2.59
N ALA A 309 6.05 5.29 -2.90
CA ALA A 309 5.52 4.37 -1.89
C ALA A 309 6.62 3.90 -0.90
N LEU A 310 7.84 3.63 -1.38
CA LEU A 310 8.98 3.26 -0.55
C LEU A 310 9.38 4.36 0.42
N ARG A 311 9.30 5.63 0.00
CA ARG A 311 9.53 6.77 0.89
C ARG A 311 8.53 6.81 2.05
N GLU A 312 7.30 6.36 1.83
CA GLU A 312 6.27 6.30 2.86
C GLU A 312 6.39 5.10 3.80
N VAL A 313 6.74 3.92 3.28
CA VAL A 313 6.80 2.69 4.09
C VAL A 313 8.14 2.45 4.77
N ASP A 314 9.22 3.00 4.21
CA ASP A 314 10.58 2.93 4.75
C ASP A 314 11.24 4.30 4.71
N PRO A 315 10.76 5.26 5.54
CA PRO A 315 11.24 6.65 5.52
C PRO A 315 12.74 6.78 5.81
N ALA A 316 13.29 5.87 6.62
CA ALA A 316 14.68 5.88 7.02
C ALA A 316 15.55 4.90 6.19
N ALA A 317 14.97 4.27 5.16
CA ALA A 317 15.64 3.43 4.18
C ALA A 317 16.43 2.26 4.80
N HIS A 318 15.95 1.64 5.88
CA HIS A 318 16.65 0.51 6.52
C HIS A 318 15.68 -0.53 7.11
N ARG A 319 14.41 -0.49 6.70
CA ARG A 319 13.38 -1.38 7.24
C ARG A 319 13.49 -2.80 6.70
N TYR A 320 13.96 -2.95 5.47
CA TYR A 320 14.00 -4.23 4.77
C TYR A 320 15.44 -4.72 4.61
N THR A 321 15.63 -6.05 4.69
CA THR A 321 16.89 -6.69 4.30
C THR A 321 17.08 -6.59 2.78
N ALA A 322 16.00 -6.72 2.01
CA ALA A 322 16.05 -6.53 0.57
C ALA A 322 14.74 -5.97 0.00
N ILE A 323 14.84 -5.25 -1.12
CA ILE A 323 13.69 -4.79 -1.90
C ILE A 323 13.84 -5.29 -3.34
N VAL A 324 12.81 -5.97 -3.84
CA VAL A 324 12.82 -6.65 -5.15
C VAL A 324 12.00 -5.88 -6.15
N PHE A 325 12.62 -5.52 -7.27
CA PHE A 325 12.03 -4.74 -8.36
C PHE A 325 11.98 -5.55 -9.66
N PRO A 326 10.79 -5.69 -10.28
CA PRO A 326 10.69 -6.26 -11.61
C PRO A 326 11.20 -5.27 -12.67
N MET A 327 11.95 -5.79 -13.63
CA MET A 327 12.40 -5.02 -14.78
C MET A 327 11.32 -4.98 -15.84
N VAL A 328 10.47 -3.96 -15.76
CA VAL A 328 9.28 -3.81 -16.60
C VAL A 328 9.13 -2.40 -17.14
N MET A 329 8.66 -2.29 -18.38
CA MET A 329 8.27 -0.99 -18.93
C MET A 329 6.94 -0.53 -18.33
N PRO A 330 6.81 0.75 -17.97
CA PRO A 330 5.55 1.30 -17.50
C PRO A 330 4.53 1.37 -18.64
N THR A 331 3.31 0.89 -18.40
CA THR A 331 2.23 0.80 -19.39
C THR A 331 0.96 1.58 -18.98
N SER A 332 0.98 2.21 -17.82
CA SER A 332 -0.19 2.88 -17.24
C SER A 332 -0.56 4.16 -18.00
N LYS A 333 -1.86 4.35 -18.26
CA LYS A 333 -2.39 5.61 -18.80
C LYS A 333 -2.06 6.79 -17.87
N PRO A 334 -1.77 8.00 -18.39
CA PRO A 334 -1.39 9.15 -17.58
C PRO A 334 -2.34 9.49 -16.42
N ALA A 335 -3.65 9.58 -16.69
CA ALA A 335 -4.65 9.89 -15.67
C ALA A 335 -4.68 8.85 -14.53
N LEU A 336 -4.50 7.57 -14.88
CA LEU A 336 -4.43 6.48 -13.93
C LEU A 336 -3.20 6.60 -13.03
N ARG A 337 -2.03 6.85 -13.63
CA ARG A 337 -0.77 7.07 -12.92
C ARG A 337 -0.85 8.24 -11.93
N ILE A 338 -1.45 9.36 -12.32
CA ILE A 338 -1.63 10.54 -11.46
C ILE A 338 -2.52 10.19 -10.25
N SER A 339 -3.68 9.59 -10.49
CA SER A 339 -4.61 9.23 -9.41
C SER A 339 -4.00 8.21 -8.44
N MET A 340 -3.29 7.22 -8.98
CA MET A 340 -2.63 6.18 -8.19
C MET A 340 -1.47 6.70 -7.33
N ALA A 341 -0.69 7.65 -7.84
CA ALA A 341 0.43 8.26 -7.12
C ALA A 341 -0.03 9.25 -6.04
N ALA A 342 -1.18 9.91 -6.23
CA ALA A 342 -1.66 10.99 -5.35
C ALA A 342 -1.59 10.70 -3.84
N PRO A 343 -1.92 9.50 -3.31
CA PRO A 343 -1.81 9.21 -1.88
C PRO A 343 -0.39 9.18 -1.31
N VAL A 344 0.63 9.01 -2.16
CA VAL A 344 2.05 8.84 -1.75
C VAL A 344 2.95 10.01 -2.17
N LEU A 345 2.39 11.01 -2.87
CA LEU A 345 3.10 12.22 -3.24
C LEU A 345 3.15 13.24 -2.10
N HIS A 346 4.18 14.07 -2.11
CA HIS A 346 4.34 15.27 -1.30
C HIS A 346 4.36 16.51 -2.20
N TYR A 347 4.17 17.70 -1.63
CA TYR A 347 4.22 18.96 -2.38
C TYR A 347 5.52 19.14 -3.16
N GLY A 348 6.66 18.74 -2.58
CA GLY A 348 7.98 18.85 -3.20
C GLY A 348 8.16 17.99 -4.45
N ASP A 349 7.31 17.00 -4.69
CA ASP A 349 7.44 16.07 -5.82
C ASP A 349 6.82 16.62 -7.11
N CYS A 350 6.09 17.72 -7.04
CA CYS A 350 5.25 18.20 -8.15
C CYS A 350 6.04 18.37 -9.46
N PHE A 351 7.27 18.86 -9.41
CA PHE A 351 8.12 19.00 -10.60
C PHE A 351 8.72 17.67 -11.06
N GLU A 352 9.29 16.87 -10.15
CA GLU A 352 9.93 15.61 -10.50
C GLU A 352 8.90 14.61 -11.05
N PHE A 353 7.76 14.45 -10.38
CA PHE A 353 6.67 13.60 -10.84
C PHE A 353 6.12 14.07 -12.19
N ALA A 354 5.85 15.37 -12.35
CA ALA A 354 5.35 15.91 -13.63
C ALA A 354 6.34 15.75 -14.77
N SER A 355 7.65 15.80 -14.51
CA SER A 355 8.68 15.60 -15.54
C SER A 355 8.65 14.21 -16.16
N GLY A 356 8.03 13.23 -15.48
CA GLY A 356 7.88 11.86 -15.93
C GLY A 356 6.78 11.63 -16.98
N PHE A 357 6.11 12.68 -17.46
CA PHE A 357 5.06 12.58 -18.49
C PHE A 357 5.56 13.18 -19.81
N GLU A 358 5.18 12.58 -20.93
CA GLU A 358 5.63 13.05 -22.26
C GLU A 358 4.90 14.33 -22.68
N GLN A 359 3.57 14.27 -22.67
CA GLN A 359 2.72 15.32 -23.22
C GLN A 359 2.53 16.46 -22.22
N TRP A 360 2.61 17.71 -22.69
CA TRP A 360 2.41 18.90 -21.84
C TRP A 360 1.11 18.84 -21.03
N PRO A 361 -0.06 18.45 -21.58
CA PRO A 361 -1.30 18.39 -20.81
C PRO A 361 -1.21 17.44 -19.62
N ASP A 362 -0.53 16.30 -19.78
CA ASP A 362 -0.34 15.33 -18.71
C ASP A 362 0.68 15.81 -17.68
N ARG A 363 1.74 16.50 -18.10
CA ARG A 363 2.69 17.17 -17.18
C ARG A 363 1.97 18.18 -16.30
N PHE A 364 1.15 19.03 -16.90
CA PHE A 364 0.38 20.04 -16.18
C PHE A 364 -0.63 19.41 -15.22
N ARG A 365 -1.32 18.34 -15.64
CA ARG A 365 -2.21 17.56 -14.78
C ARG A 365 -1.48 16.88 -13.63
N ALA A 366 -0.28 16.35 -13.85
CA ALA A 366 0.53 15.73 -12.81
C ALA A 366 1.04 16.77 -11.80
N PHE A 367 1.50 17.93 -12.28
CA PHE A 367 1.92 19.04 -11.44
C PHE A 367 0.77 19.55 -10.58
N THR A 368 -0.37 19.85 -11.22
CA THR A 368 -1.58 20.31 -10.52
C THR A 368 -2.13 19.25 -9.57
N GLY A 369 -2.17 17.97 -9.95
CA GLY A 369 -2.58 16.86 -9.09
C GLY A 369 -1.66 16.64 -7.88
N SER A 370 -0.40 17.07 -7.96
CA SER A 370 0.53 17.00 -6.83
C SER A 370 0.29 18.11 -5.80
N ILE A 371 -0.13 19.30 -6.24
CA ILE A 371 -0.35 20.47 -5.39
C ILE A 371 -1.82 20.60 -4.96
N LEU A 372 -2.73 20.57 -5.93
CA LEU A 372 -4.19 20.59 -5.79
C LEU A 372 -4.73 19.17 -5.94
N ARG A 373 -4.59 18.39 -4.88
CA ARG A 373 -4.74 16.92 -4.94
C ARG A 373 -6.17 16.47 -5.20
N GLY A 374 -7.17 17.31 -4.94
CA GLY A 374 -8.54 17.06 -5.38
C GLY A 374 -8.65 16.82 -6.89
N SER A 375 -7.79 17.46 -7.70
CA SER A 375 -7.76 17.24 -9.15
C SER A 375 -7.31 15.82 -9.54
N ALA A 376 -6.43 15.19 -8.76
CA ALA A 376 -6.00 13.81 -8.98
C ALA A 376 -7.08 12.78 -8.60
N TYR A 377 -8.06 13.18 -7.79
CA TYR A 377 -9.16 12.34 -7.32
C TYR A 377 -10.49 12.62 -8.02
N GLN A 378 -10.53 13.40 -9.10
CA GLN A 378 -11.78 13.79 -9.78
C GLN A 378 -12.72 12.61 -10.06
N ALA A 379 -12.21 11.52 -10.65
CA ALA A 379 -13.01 10.34 -10.94
C ALA A 379 -13.50 9.61 -9.66
N ASP A 380 -12.68 9.58 -8.61
CA ASP A 380 -13.04 8.95 -7.33
C ASP A 380 -14.08 9.80 -6.58
N ILE A 381 -13.99 11.13 -6.66
CA ILE A 381 -14.96 12.09 -6.11
C ILE A 381 -16.29 11.96 -6.85
N ALA A 382 -16.28 11.90 -8.18
CA ALA A 382 -17.50 11.68 -8.96
C ALA A 382 -18.18 10.37 -8.53
N SER A 383 -17.43 9.28 -8.42
CA SER A 383 -17.93 7.99 -7.92
C SER A 383 -18.48 8.07 -6.49
N LEU A 384 -17.85 8.84 -5.59
CA LEU A 384 -18.37 9.07 -4.23
C LEU A 384 -19.71 9.81 -4.25
N LEU A 385 -19.85 10.81 -5.12
CA LEU A 385 -21.08 11.60 -5.25
C LEU A 385 -22.22 10.81 -5.90
N GLU A 386 -21.89 9.93 -6.85
CA GLU A 386 -22.86 9.03 -7.49
C GLU A 386 -23.31 7.91 -6.55
N HIS A 387 -22.41 7.35 -5.73
CA HIS A 387 -22.67 6.18 -4.90
C HIS A 387 -22.20 6.33 -3.44
N PRO A 388 -22.71 7.32 -2.68
CA PRO A 388 -22.18 7.67 -1.36
C PRO A 388 -22.39 6.56 -0.30
N PHE A 389 -23.56 5.92 -0.28
CA PHE A 389 -23.86 4.87 0.70
C PHE A 389 -23.07 3.58 0.42
N GLU A 390 -22.89 3.23 -0.86
CA GLU A 390 -22.03 2.11 -1.23
C GLU A 390 -20.58 2.38 -0.85
N ARG A 391 -20.11 3.62 -1.02
CA ARG A 391 -18.77 3.99 -0.56
C ARG A 391 -18.61 3.77 0.93
N VAL A 392 -19.54 4.23 1.76
CA VAL A 392 -19.48 4.06 3.22
C VAL A 392 -19.48 2.57 3.60
N ARG A 393 -20.30 1.75 2.94
CA ARG A 393 -20.30 0.29 3.16
C ARG A 393 -18.95 -0.31 2.82
N ASN A 394 -18.42 -0.02 1.62
CA ASN A 394 -17.19 -0.63 1.11
C ASN A 394 -15.96 -0.22 1.93
N VAL A 395 -15.89 1.03 2.42
CA VAL A 395 -14.78 1.51 3.27
C VAL A 395 -14.78 0.85 4.66
N ARG A 396 -15.93 0.43 5.18
CA ARG A 396 -16.06 -0.20 6.50
C ARG A 396 -15.78 -1.69 6.50
N LEU A 397 -15.84 -2.34 5.34
CA LEU A 397 -15.56 -3.77 5.24
C LEU A 397 -14.08 -4.01 5.62
N PRO A 398 -13.76 -4.96 6.51
CA PRO A 398 -12.38 -5.36 6.82
C PRO A 398 -11.63 -5.98 5.62
N GLU A 399 -12.23 -5.94 4.44
CA GLU A 399 -11.79 -6.60 3.24
C GLU A 399 -10.59 -5.87 2.66
N ASN A 400 -9.44 -6.56 2.68
CA ASN A 400 -8.50 -6.64 1.57
C ASN A 400 -7.20 -7.31 1.98
N LYS A 401 -6.76 -7.24 3.25
CA LYS A 401 -5.49 -7.89 3.66
C LYS A 401 -5.59 -9.41 3.65
N HIS A 402 -6.59 -9.97 4.32
CA HIS A 402 -6.76 -11.43 4.41
C HIS A 402 -7.14 -12.05 3.07
N GLN A 403 -8.01 -11.40 2.28
CA GLN A 403 -8.38 -11.88 0.95
C GLN A 403 -7.20 -11.86 -0.03
N ARG A 404 -6.35 -10.83 0.00
CA ARG A 404 -5.12 -10.80 -0.82
C ARG A 404 -4.09 -11.83 -0.38
N ALA A 405 -3.95 -12.04 0.92
CA ALA A 405 -3.06 -13.09 1.44
C ALA A 405 -3.57 -14.50 1.08
N ALA A 406 -4.89 -14.69 1.03
CA ALA A 406 -5.55 -15.93 0.64
C ALA A 406 -5.71 -16.11 -0.88
N TYR A 407 -5.29 -15.13 -1.69
CA TYR A 407 -5.41 -15.22 -3.14
C TYR A 407 -4.40 -16.22 -3.73
N GLU A 408 -4.89 -17.29 -4.31
CA GLU A 408 -4.07 -18.38 -4.87
C GLU A 408 -3.77 -18.22 -6.36
N GLY A 409 -4.35 -17.21 -7.02
CA GLY A 409 -4.30 -17.02 -8.48
C GLY A 409 -5.56 -17.53 -9.16
N ARG A 410 -5.67 -17.28 -10.47
CA ARG A 410 -6.76 -17.82 -11.29
C ARG A 410 -6.42 -19.21 -11.81
N ASP A 411 -7.40 -20.10 -11.90
CA ASP A 411 -7.19 -21.46 -12.43
C ASP A 411 -7.30 -21.54 -13.96
N ASP A 412 -7.80 -20.48 -14.61
CA ASP A 412 -7.87 -20.39 -16.05
C ASP A 412 -6.47 -20.51 -16.69
N ASP A 413 -6.43 -21.10 -17.88
CA ASP A 413 -5.22 -21.14 -18.70
C ASP A 413 -5.54 -20.84 -20.16
N ILE A 414 -4.51 -20.61 -20.98
CA ILE A 414 -4.66 -20.37 -22.42
C ILE A 414 -4.13 -21.52 -23.29
N VAL A 415 -4.06 -22.74 -22.72
CA VAL A 415 -3.64 -23.97 -23.42
C VAL A 415 -4.46 -24.20 -24.68
N GLY A 416 -3.78 -24.54 -25.77
CA GLY A 416 -4.37 -24.65 -27.11
C GLY A 416 -4.26 -23.36 -27.93
N THR A 417 -3.77 -22.27 -27.34
CA THR A 417 -3.37 -21.08 -28.10
C THR A 417 -2.01 -21.32 -28.74
N SER A 418 -1.88 -21.03 -30.03
CA SER A 418 -0.59 -21.06 -30.74
C SER A 418 -0.31 -19.74 -31.44
N TYR A 419 0.96 -19.39 -31.53
CA TYR A 419 1.44 -18.18 -32.19
C TYR A 419 2.50 -18.56 -33.23
N ASN A 420 2.31 -18.10 -34.48
CA ASN A 420 3.31 -18.23 -35.52
C ASN A 420 4.07 -16.89 -35.66
N PRO A 421 5.33 -16.81 -35.23
CA PRO A 421 6.09 -15.56 -35.27
C PRO A 421 6.43 -15.10 -36.69
N LYS A 422 6.42 -16.00 -37.69
CA LYS A 422 6.72 -15.67 -39.07
C LYS A 422 5.55 -14.97 -39.76
N THR A 423 4.33 -15.39 -39.45
CA THR A 423 3.10 -14.84 -40.06
C THR A 423 2.38 -13.84 -39.15
N GLY A 424 2.73 -13.79 -37.86
CA GLY A 424 2.01 -13.03 -36.85
C GLY A 424 0.64 -13.63 -36.49
N GLN A 425 0.29 -14.80 -37.02
CA GLN A 425 -1.02 -15.41 -36.83
C GLN A 425 -1.13 -16.05 -35.44
N VAL A 426 -2.26 -15.83 -34.79
CA VAL A 426 -2.62 -16.46 -33.51
C VAL A 426 -3.84 -17.35 -33.72
N THR A 427 -3.76 -18.59 -33.25
CA THR A 427 -4.89 -19.51 -33.20
C THR A 427 -5.39 -19.60 -31.77
N PHE A 428 -6.68 -19.40 -31.56
CA PHE A 428 -7.30 -19.43 -30.24
C PHE A 428 -8.19 -20.67 -30.06
N PRO A 429 -8.17 -21.33 -28.89
CA PRO A 429 -9.16 -22.36 -28.60
C PRO A 429 -10.53 -21.71 -28.35
N PRO A 430 -11.65 -22.39 -28.68
CA PRO A 430 -12.99 -21.81 -28.60
C PRO A 430 -13.38 -21.28 -27.22
N ARG A 431 -12.83 -21.90 -26.15
CA ARG A 431 -13.12 -21.56 -24.75
C ARG A 431 -12.61 -20.20 -24.30
N LEU A 432 -11.69 -19.56 -25.01
CA LEU A 432 -11.17 -18.25 -24.58
C LEU A 432 -12.22 -17.17 -24.75
N THR A 433 -12.34 -16.32 -23.73
CA THR A 433 -13.13 -15.08 -23.79
C THR A 433 -12.50 -14.08 -24.76
N GLU A 434 -13.28 -13.14 -25.28
CA GLU A 434 -12.74 -12.09 -26.15
C GLU A 434 -11.70 -11.23 -25.42
N PHE A 435 -11.90 -10.97 -24.13
CA PHE A 435 -10.92 -10.29 -23.29
C PHE A 435 -9.56 -11.03 -23.26
N GLN A 436 -9.56 -12.34 -23.07
CA GLN A 436 -8.32 -13.13 -23.11
C GLN A 436 -7.68 -13.07 -24.50
N ARG A 437 -8.46 -13.18 -25.58
CA ARG A 437 -7.94 -13.05 -26.96
C ARG A 437 -7.30 -11.68 -27.19
N ASP A 438 -7.92 -10.62 -26.70
CA ASP A 438 -7.41 -9.25 -26.83
C ASP A 438 -6.13 -9.01 -26.04
N THR A 439 -6.03 -9.51 -24.81
CA THR A 439 -4.79 -9.42 -24.03
C THR A 439 -3.65 -10.21 -24.66
N ILE A 440 -3.94 -11.38 -25.27
CA ILE A 440 -2.95 -12.16 -26.02
C ILE A 440 -2.50 -11.40 -27.26
N ARG A 441 -3.43 -10.85 -28.05
CA ARG A 441 -3.08 -10.00 -29.20
C ARG A 441 -2.24 -8.81 -28.73
N TYR A 442 -2.60 -8.19 -27.61
CA TYR A 442 -1.88 -7.06 -27.05
C TYR A 442 -0.45 -7.42 -26.64
N SER A 443 -0.23 -8.57 -25.98
CA SER A 443 1.12 -8.99 -25.57
C SER A 443 2.03 -9.37 -26.72
N LEU A 444 1.44 -9.80 -27.84
CA LEU A 444 2.14 -10.15 -29.08
C LEU A 444 2.34 -8.97 -30.02
N ARG A 445 1.62 -7.85 -29.82
CA ARG A 445 1.82 -6.65 -30.63
C ARG A 445 3.26 -6.20 -30.46
N PRO A 446 4.00 -5.95 -31.56
CA PRO A 446 5.24 -5.21 -31.44
C PRO A 446 4.91 -3.89 -30.73
N PRO A 447 5.80 -3.36 -29.87
CA PRO A 447 5.59 -2.03 -29.32
C PRO A 447 5.27 -1.11 -30.48
N SER A 448 4.04 -0.61 -30.55
CA SER A 448 3.58 0.35 -31.56
C SER A 448 4.17 1.75 -31.29
N GLU A 449 5.25 1.76 -30.53
CA GLU A 449 5.90 2.90 -29.94
C GLU A 449 7.01 3.27 -30.90
N SER A 450 7.00 4.51 -31.38
CA SER A 450 8.16 5.06 -32.09
C SER A 450 9.41 4.79 -31.23
N GLU A 451 10.55 4.54 -31.87
CA GLU A 451 11.82 4.31 -31.16
C GLU A 451 12.08 5.39 -30.10
N ILE A 452 11.67 6.62 -30.39
CA ILE A 452 11.69 7.79 -29.49
C ILE A 452 10.93 7.53 -28.18
N ARG A 453 9.72 6.99 -28.24
CA ARG A 453 8.89 6.70 -27.07
C ARG A 453 9.49 5.57 -26.23
N THR A 454 9.99 4.52 -26.87
CA THR A 454 10.73 3.44 -26.19
C THR A 454 11.98 3.97 -25.49
N GLN A 455 12.74 4.86 -26.13
CA GLN A 455 13.90 5.54 -25.54
C GLN A 455 13.51 6.44 -24.36
N HIS A 456 12.36 7.11 -24.43
CA HIS A 456 11.86 7.93 -23.34
C HIS A 456 11.50 7.08 -22.10
N LEU A 457 10.71 6.02 -22.27
CA LEU A 457 10.34 5.09 -21.18
C LEU A 457 11.58 4.45 -20.56
N ALA A 458 12.55 4.09 -21.41
CA ALA A 458 13.85 3.63 -20.99
C ALA A 458 14.58 4.65 -20.11
N LYS A 459 14.66 5.91 -20.54
CA LYS A 459 15.28 6.99 -19.77
C LYS A 459 14.59 7.19 -18.42
N LEU A 460 13.26 7.17 -18.38
CA LEU A 460 12.49 7.28 -17.14
C LEU A 460 12.78 6.14 -16.18
N GLN A 461 12.79 4.90 -16.68
CA GLN A 461 13.08 3.75 -15.84
C GLN A 461 14.51 3.81 -15.28
N ARG A 462 15.52 4.23 -16.06
CA ARG A 462 16.88 4.46 -15.53
C ARG A 462 16.90 5.53 -14.45
N HIS A 463 16.22 6.66 -14.68
CA HIS A 463 16.14 7.76 -13.71
C HIS A 463 15.59 7.28 -12.37
N TRP A 464 14.44 6.59 -12.37
CA TRP A 464 13.82 6.14 -11.12
C TRP A 464 14.60 5.03 -10.41
N ILE A 465 15.25 4.14 -11.16
CA ILE A 465 16.19 3.17 -10.56
C ILE A 465 17.32 3.90 -9.86
N GLN A 466 17.94 4.88 -10.51
CA GLN A 466 18.99 5.68 -9.88
C GLN A 466 18.50 6.40 -8.63
N ARG A 467 17.27 6.93 -8.62
CA ARG A 467 16.67 7.57 -7.42
C ARG A 467 16.48 6.57 -6.28
N ILE A 468 16.06 5.34 -6.59
CA ILE A 468 15.97 4.25 -5.61
C ILE A 468 17.36 3.89 -5.08
N LEU A 469 18.33 3.63 -5.97
CA LEU A 469 19.70 3.30 -5.59
C LEU A 469 20.32 4.39 -4.72
N GLN A 470 20.14 5.66 -5.09
CA GLN A 470 20.61 6.79 -4.29
C GLN A 470 19.98 6.82 -2.89
N ARG A 471 18.67 6.54 -2.78
CA ARG A 471 17.95 6.50 -1.50
C ARG A 471 18.52 5.43 -0.56
N TYR A 472 18.93 4.28 -1.10
CA TYR A 472 19.44 3.15 -0.31
C TYR A 472 20.97 3.02 -0.35
N SER A 473 21.69 4.01 -0.91
CA SER A 473 23.15 3.94 -1.08
C SER A 473 23.93 3.81 0.25
N ALA A 474 23.45 4.43 1.32
CA ALA A 474 24.04 4.32 2.66
C ALA A 474 23.34 3.27 3.54
N SER A 475 22.47 2.43 2.96
CA SER A 475 21.65 1.46 3.68
C SER A 475 22.23 0.04 3.62
N PRO A 476 22.02 -0.79 4.66
CA PRO A 476 22.26 -2.24 4.54
C PRO A 476 21.25 -2.97 3.66
N THR A 477 20.16 -2.32 3.23
CA THR A 477 19.12 -2.91 2.38
C THR A 477 19.67 -3.24 0.99
N ALA A 478 19.60 -4.52 0.61
CA ALA A 478 19.93 -4.95 -0.74
C ALA A 478 18.83 -4.57 -1.75
N ILE A 479 19.23 -4.02 -2.89
CA ILE A 479 18.34 -3.73 -4.01
C ILE A 479 18.44 -4.86 -5.02
N VAL A 480 17.36 -5.63 -5.18
CA VAL A 480 17.31 -6.78 -6.09
C VAL A 480 16.55 -6.38 -7.36
N LEU A 481 17.23 -6.47 -8.50
CA LEU A 481 16.62 -6.30 -9.82
C LEU A 481 16.33 -7.68 -10.40
N MET A 482 15.08 -7.94 -10.79
CA MET A 482 14.66 -9.22 -11.35
C MET A 482 14.03 -9.09 -12.73
N PRO A 483 14.29 -10.00 -13.68
CA PRO A 483 13.49 -10.06 -14.91
C PRO A 483 12.03 -10.40 -14.55
N ALA A 484 11.07 -9.79 -15.24
CA ALA A 484 9.68 -10.19 -15.12
C ALA A 484 9.37 -11.38 -16.06
N PRO A 485 8.41 -12.26 -15.72
CA PRO A 485 7.88 -13.24 -16.65
C PRO A 485 7.46 -12.56 -17.96
N ARG A 486 8.01 -13.03 -19.08
CA ARG A 486 7.89 -12.32 -20.37
C ARG A 486 6.55 -12.57 -21.06
N GLY A 487 5.89 -13.68 -20.77
CA GLY A 487 4.61 -14.07 -21.36
C GLY A 487 4.59 -15.53 -21.82
N PRO A 488 3.44 -16.00 -22.33
CA PRO A 488 3.19 -17.42 -22.61
C PRO A 488 3.88 -17.99 -23.86
N PHE A 489 4.48 -17.15 -24.73
CA PHE A 489 4.97 -17.59 -26.04
C PHE A 489 6.49 -17.53 -26.22
N GLY A 490 7.26 -17.18 -25.18
CA GLY A 490 8.73 -17.23 -25.11
C GLY A 490 9.55 -16.55 -26.21
N GLY A 491 10.54 -15.73 -25.87
CA GLY A 491 11.43 -15.07 -26.86
C GLY A 491 10.77 -14.10 -27.87
N PHE A 492 9.45 -14.03 -27.94
CA PHE A 492 8.69 -13.16 -28.86
C PHE A 492 7.92 -12.04 -28.18
N SER A 493 7.81 -12.08 -26.85
CA SER A 493 7.29 -10.94 -26.08
C SER A 493 8.32 -9.81 -26.08
N LYS A 494 8.16 -8.89 -27.03
CA LYS A 494 9.00 -7.70 -27.21
C LYS A 494 8.82 -6.64 -26.12
N LEU A 495 7.95 -6.91 -25.14
CA LEU A 495 7.82 -6.13 -23.90
C LEU A 495 8.97 -6.40 -22.92
N SER A 496 9.76 -7.45 -23.15
CA SER A 496 10.99 -7.72 -22.40
C SER A 496 12.14 -6.89 -22.95
N MET A 497 12.73 -6.06 -22.10
CA MET A 497 13.91 -5.29 -22.44
C MET A 497 15.15 -6.17 -22.28
N ALA A 498 16.08 -6.11 -23.24
CA ALA A 498 17.37 -6.80 -23.12
C ALA A 498 18.09 -6.33 -21.85
N TYR A 499 18.18 -7.23 -20.88
CA TYR A 499 18.57 -6.95 -19.49
C TYR A 499 19.96 -6.32 -19.41
N ARG A 500 20.91 -6.82 -20.22
CA ARG A 500 22.29 -6.29 -20.27
C ARG A 500 22.40 -4.95 -21.00
N THR A 501 21.68 -4.78 -22.11
CA THR A 501 21.75 -3.58 -22.94
C THR A 501 21.28 -2.33 -22.20
N PHE A 502 20.38 -2.50 -21.24
CA PHE A 502 19.85 -1.38 -20.49
C PHE A 502 20.71 -0.98 -19.27
N PHE A 503 21.36 -1.95 -18.63
CA PHE A 503 22.07 -1.77 -17.36
C PHE A 503 23.59 -1.74 -17.48
N GLY A 504 24.16 -1.99 -18.65
CA GLY A 504 25.62 -1.97 -18.87
C GLY A 504 26.33 -0.65 -18.52
N THR A 505 25.58 0.43 -18.25
CA THR A 505 26.10 1.75 -17.83
C THR A 505 25.70 2.17 -16.41
N ILE A 506 24.84 1.42 -15.71
CA ILE A 506 24.64 1.68 -14.27
C ILE A 506 25.92 1.20 -13.58
N ALA A 507 26.61 2.10 -12.88
CA ALA A 507 27.82 1.77 -12.14
C ALA A 507 27.52 0.72 -11.08
N MET A 508 27.69 -0.56 -11.44
CA MET A 508 27.41 -1.73 -10.62
C MET A 508 28.48 -1.97 -9.54
N ASN A 509 29.24 -0.94 -9.20
CA ASN A 509 30.35 -1.05 -8.24
C ASN A 509 29.87 -1.03 -6.79
N ASP A 510 28.56 -0.93 -6.56
CA ASP A 510 27.97 -0.92 -5.23
C ASP A 510 27.54 -2.33 -4.81
N LYS A 511 28.09 -2.84 -3.70
CA LYS A 511 27.90 -4.22 -3.21
C LYS A 511 26.44 -4.55 -2.83
N SER A 512 25.56 -3.55 -2.79
CA SER A 512 24.16 -3.64 -2.38
C SER A 512 23.19 -3.94 -3.53
N VAL A 513 23.63 -3.95 -4.79
CA VAL A 513 22.74 -4.22 -5.94
C VAL A 513 22.90 -5.65 -6.45
N LEU A 514 21.83 -6.43 -6.38
CA LEU A 514 21.79 -7.82 -6.83
C LEU A 514 20.94 -7.94 -8.10
N MET A 515 21.56 -8.34 -9.19
CA MET A 515 20.85 -8.69 -10.42
C MET A 515 20.57 -10.19 -10.48
N LEU A 516 19.29 -10.56 -10.61
CA LEU A 516 18.92 -11.95 -10.86
C LEU A 516 19.20 -12.33 -12.33
N PRO A 517 19.53 -13.60 -12.63
CA PRO A 517 19.75 -14.08 -14.00
C PRO A 517 18.59 -13.75 -14.96
N GLU A 518 18.90 -13.21 -16.13
CA GLU A 518 17.93 -12.78 -17.17
C GLU A 518 16.94 -13.89 -17.56
N HIS A 519 17.43 -15.12 -17.72
CA HIS A 519 16.66 -16.29 -18.17
C HIS A 519 16.05 -17.09 -17.00
N MET A 520 15.99 -16.52 -15.79
CA MET A 520 15.55 -17.24 -14.59
C MET A 520 14.13 -17.82 -14.71
N PHE A 521 13.27 -17.14 -15.45
CA PHE A 521 11.84 -17.45 -15.56
C PHE A 521 11.43 -17.98 -16.93
N ASP A 522 12.39 -18.36 -17.79
CA ASP A 522 12.10 -18.88 -19.14
C ASP A 522 11.26 -20.17 -19.10
N PHE A 523 11.37 -20.95 -18.03
CA PHE A 523 10.54 -22.15 -17.82
C PHE A 523 9.04 -21.85 -17.65
N LEU A 524 8.67 -20.58 -17.40
CA LEU A 524 7.27 -20.16 -17.33
C LEU A 524 6.69 -19.83 -18.70
N GLU A 525 7.48 -19.79 -19.77
CA GLU A 525 7.07 -19.31 -21.10
C GLU A 525 6.23 -20.33 -21.87
N ALA A 526 5.11 -20.71 -21.28
CA ALA A 526 4.21 -21.70 -21.83
C ALA A 526 2.74 -21.36 -21.49
N PRO A 527 1.78 -21.59 -22.42
CA PRO A 527 0.35 -21.28 -22.24
C PRO A 527 -0.29 -21.82 -20.96
N GLU A 528 0.18 -22.94 -20.42
CA GLU A 528 -0.33 -23.57 -19.20
C GLU A 528 -0.06 -22.78 -17.92
N TYR A 529 0.83 -21.78 -17.96
CA TYR A 529 1.19 -20.96 -16.81
C TYR A 529 0.54 -19.57 -16.80
N TYR A 530 -0.28 -19.25 -17.80
CA TYR A 530 -0.92 -17.93 -17.93
C TYR A 530 -2.43 -18.06 -18.14
N PHE A 531 -3.21 -17.21 -17.48
CA PHE A 531 -4.66 -17.13 -17.74
C PHE A 531 -5.01 -16.15 -18.86
N ASP A 532 -4.07 -15.29 -19.25
CA ASP A 532 -4.23 -14.33 -20.34
C ASP A 532 -2.87 -14.05 -21.03
N GLY A 533 -2.79 -13.03 -21.89
CA GLY A 533 -1.56 -12.73 -22.62
C GLY A 533 -0.35 -12.25 -21.78
N LEU A 534 -0.55 -11.89 -20.51
CA LEU A 534 0.44 -11.18 -19.68
C LEU A 534 0.59 -11.75 -18.26
N HIS A 535 -0.46 -12.32 -17.69
CA HIS A 535 -0.57 -12.62 -16.27
C HIS A 535 -0.53 -14.12 -15.99
N LEU A 536 0.29 -14.50 -15.00
CA LEU A 536 0.41 -15.88 -14.56
C LEU A 536 -0.89 -16.37 -13.93
N ASN A 537 -1.25 -17.62 -14.18
CA ASN A 537 -2.31 -18.33 -13.47
C ASN A 537 -1.79 -18.91 -12.14
N SER A 538 -2.64 -19.66 -11.41
CA SER A 538 -2.32 -20.26 -10.11
C SER A 538 -1.07 -21.15 -10.18
N LYS A 539 -0.95 -21.99 -11.22
CA LYS A 539 0.23 -22.84 -11.49
C LYS A 539 1.49 -22.02 -11.75
N GLY A 540 1.39 -21.00 -12.60
CA GLY A 540 2.48 -20.09 -12.93
C GLY A 540 2.95 -19.30 -11.71
N ARG A 541 2.02 -18.75 -10.92
CA ARG A 541 2.24 -18.02 -9.66
C ARG A 541 2.98 -18.87 -8.64
N GLN A 542 2.58 -20.12 -8.45
CA GLN A 542 3.23 -21.05 -7.52
C GLN A 542 4.70 -21.27 -7.92
N LYS A 543 4.95 -21.62 -9.19
CA LYS A 543 6.33 -21.89 -9.66
C LYS A 543 7.19 -20.63 -9.68
N PHE A 544 6.64 -19.49 -10.09
CA PHE A 544 7.31 -18.19 -10.05
C PHE A 544 7.75 -17.85 -8.63
N THR A 545 6.81 -17.92 -7.68
CA THR A 545 7.06 -17.63 -6.27
C THR A 545 8.14 -18.56 -5.71
N ALA A 546 8.04 -19.87 -5.95
CA ALA A 546 9.02 -20.84 -5.47
C ALA A 546 10.41 -20.59 -6.03
N ARG A 547 10.53 -20.33 -7.33
CA ARG A 547 11.82 -20.04 -7.97
C ARG A 547 12.45 -18.76 -7.44
N LEU A 548 11.65 -17.69 -7.31
CA LEU A 548 12.14 -16.40 -6.82
C LEU A 548 12.63 -16.52 -5.36
N VAL A 549 11.86 -17.17 -4.49
CA VAL A 549 12.23 -17.36 -3.08
C VAL A 549 13.51 -18.17 -2.95
N ALA A 550 13.63 -19.28 -3.67
CA ALA A 550 14.84 -20.11 -3.63
C ALA A 550 16.11 -19.31 -4.01
N GLU A 551 16.03 -18.46 -5.04
CA GLU A 551 17.17 -17.62 -5.42
C GLU A 551 17.43 -16.51 -4.39
N LEU A 552 16.39 -15.85 -3.88
CA LEU A 552 16.54 -14.78 -2.90
C LEU A 552 17.15 -15.29 -1.60
N VAL A 553 16.67 -16.42 -1.08
CA VAL A 553 17.25 -17.09 0.09
C VAL A 553 18.72 -17.39 -0.17
N LYS A 554 19.04 -18.03 -1.30
CA LYS A 554 20.42 -18.37 -1.69
C LYS A 554 21.33 -17.14 -1.74
N ARG A 555 20.88 -16.01 -2.28
CA ARG A 555 21.71 -14.81 -2.45
C ARG A 555 21.77 -13.90 -1.23
N LEU A 556 20.72 -13.86 -0.42
CA LEU A 556 20.59 -12.97 0.74
C LEU A 556 20.95 -13.65 2.06
N GLN A 557 21.33 -14.92 2.05
CA GLN A 557 21.68 -15.66 3.28
C GLN A 557 23.04 -15.35 3.91
N PRO A 558 23.96 -14.60 3.28
CA PRO A 558 25.39 -14.96 3.25
C PRO A 558 25.92 -15.70 4.50
N ILE A 559 26.29 -16.97 4.29
CA ILE A 559 27.23 -17.82 5.04
C ILE A 559 27.41 -17.45 6.53
N ASP A 560 26.53 -17.96 7.39
CA ASP A 560 26.71 -18.08 8.85
C ASP A 560 27.91 -19.00 9.25
N SER A 561 28.74 -19.43 8.28
CA SER A 561 29.69 -20.54 8.44
C SER A 561 31.17 -20.16 8.38
N ARG A 562 31.56 -18.88 8.33
CA ARG A 562 32.99 -18.49 8.47
C ARG A 562 33.42 -18.12 9.89
N HIS A 563 32.71 -18.61 10.90
CA HIS A 563 33.16 -18.50 12.30
C HIS A 563 33.24 -19.84 13.06
N LEU A 564 33.15 -20.98 12.36
CA LEU A 564 33.33 -22.32 12.94
C LEU A 564 34.35 -23.19 12.19
N ALA A 565 35.13 -22.62 11.29
CA ALA A 565 36.24 -23.31 10.61
C ALA A 565 37.51 -22.46 10.68
N SER A 566 37.94 -22.16 11.90
CA SER A 566 39.30 -21.76 12.22
C SER A 566 39.66 -22.34 13.58
N ASP A 567 39.63 -23.67 13.66
CA ASP A 567 40.63 -24.44 14.37
C ASP A 567 41.06 -25.53 13.38
N PRO A 568 42.34 -25.50 12.97
CA PRO A 568 43.23 -26.49 13.53
C PRO A 568 44.60 -25.93 13.96
N ASN A 569 45.00 -26.39 15.15
CA ASN A 569 46.29 -26.34 15.85
C ASN A 569 46.51 -25.20 16.85
#